data_AF-A0A2X2CKP8-F1
#
_entry.id   AF-A0A2X2CKP8-F1
#
_cell.length_a   1.000
_cell.length_b   1.000
_cell.length_c   1.000
_cell.angle_alpha   90.00
_cell.angle_beta   90.00
_cell.angle_gamma   90.00
#
_symmetry.space_group_name_H-M   'P 1'
#
loop_
_entity.id
_entity.type
_entity.pdbx_description
1 polymer ?
#
loop_
_entity_poly.entity_id
_entity_poly.type
_entity_poly.pdbx_seq_one_letter_code
_entity_poly.pdbx_strand_id
1 'polypeptide(L)'
;MINSKSGQSGADKQGALKEAIADYYQRQYQAALDLRKQLNVNIPIIATGHLTTIGASVSDSVREIYIGTLEAFNATLFPPFDYIALGHIHRPQRVNKSGHIRYSGSPIPLSFDESAQQKSVCLIDFEQDKLAEMTLLPIPEFQLLRTLSGSLQEIATQLEKLATQYNEMDTTIWLDIEVSTQDYLSDIQNRIQELTQIATL
;
A
#
# COMPACT_ATOMS: atom_id res chain seq x y z
N MET A 1 -17.18 14.65 -18.35
CA MET A 1 -17.83 13.89 -17.26
C MET A 1 -18.44 12.63 -17.85
N ILE A 2 -18.30 11.49 -17.18
CA ILE A 2 -18.91 10.23 -17.60
C ILE A 2 -20.36 10.25 -17.13
N ASN A 3 -21.31 10.10 -18.06
CA ASN A 3 -22.72 10.04 -17.72
C ASN A 3 -23.19 8.59 -17.80
N SER A 4 -23.89 8.10 -16.76
CA SER A 4 -24.53 6.79 -16.81
C SER A 4 -25.67 6.80 -17.84
N LYS A 5 -25.75 5.75 -18.65
CA LYS A 5 -26.85 5.54 -19.61
C LYS A 5 -27.73 4.37 -19.18
N SER A 6 -29.03 4.47 -19.43
CA SER A 6 -29.95 3.34 -19.21
C SER A 6 -29.58 2.18 -20.14
N GLY A 7 -29.62 0.94 -19.63
CA GLY A 7 -29.24 -0.27 -20.37
C GLY A 7 -27.73 -0.54 -20.46
N GLN A 8 -26.87 0.32 -19.91
CA GLN A 8 -25.42 0.12 -19.90
C GLN A 8 -25.03 -1.02 -18.94
N SER A 9 -24.25 -1.99 -19.40
CA SER A 9 -23.77 -3.09 -18.56
C SER A 9 -22.70 -2.62 -17.55
N GLY A 10 -22.42 -3.45 -16.55
CA GLY A 10 -21.31 -3.21 -15.63
C GLY A 10 -19.98 -3.07 -16.37
N ALA A 11 -19.70 -3.97 -17.31
CA ALA A 11 -18.49 -3.99 -18.14
C ALA A 11 -18.32 -2.70 -18.96
N ASP A 12 -19.40 -2.19 -19.55
CA ASP A 12 -19.37 -0.94 -20.33
C ASP A 12 -19.03 0.27 -19.46
N LYS A 13 -19.53 0.29 -18.20
CA LYS A 13 -19.16 1.35 -17.24
C LYS A 13 -17.70 1.27 -16.86
N GLN A 14 -17.17 0.05 -16.67
CA GLN A 14 -15.75 -0.14 -16.36
C GLN A 14 -14.85 0.32 -17.50
N GLY A 15 -15.20 -0.03 -18.74
CA GLY A 15 -14.48 0.40 -19.95
C GLY A 15 -14.46 1.92 -20.07
N ALA A 16 -15.62 2.57 -19.99
CA ALA A 16 -15.74 4.01 -20.11
C ALA A 16 -14.96 4.77 -19.01
N LEU A 17 -14.92 4.25 -17.78
CA LEU A 17 -14.13 4.84 -16.70
C LEU A 17 -12.62 4.69 -16.93
N LYS A 18 -12.17 3.52 -17.39
CA LYS A 18 -10.76 3.29 -17.75
C LYS A 18 -10.30 4.27 -18.83
N GLU A 19 -11.07 4.39 -19.90
CA GLU A 19 -10.79 5.32 -21.01
C GLU A 19 -10.76 6.77 -20.52
N ALA A 20 -11.76 7.19 -19.75
CA ALA A 20 -11.81 8.56 -19.24
C ALA A 20 -10.62 8.91 -18.32
N ILE A 21 -10.14 7.97 -17.51
CA ILE A 21 -8.94 8.16 -16.69
C ILE A 21 -7.70 8.29 -17.59
N ALA A 22 -7.53 7.40 -18.57
CA ALA A 22 -6.41 7.44 -19.51
C ALA A 22 -6.38 8.77 -20.30
N ASP A 23 -7.53 9.16 -20.85
CA ASP A 23 -7.71 10.43 -21.58
C ASP A 23 -7.43 11.65 -20.70
N TYR A 24 -7.79 11.58 -19.41
CA TYR A 24 -7.46 12.63 -18.46
C TYR A 24 -5.96 12.79 -18.31
N TYR A 25 -5.22 11.71 -18.01
CA TYR A 25 -3.77 11.78 -17.88
C TYR A 25 -3.08 12.21 -19.18
N GLN A 26 -3.54 11.72 -20.34
CA GLN A 26 -3.00 12.13 -21.64
C GLN A 26 -3.17 13.65 -21.87
N ARG A 27 -4.34 14.21 -21.56
CA ARG A 27 -4.58 15.65 -21.68
C ARG A 27 -3.72 16.47 -20.71
N GLN A 28 -3.59 16.03 -19.46
CA GLN A 28 -2.73 16.72 -18.48
C GLN A 28 -1.26 16.68 -18.90
N TYR A 29 -0.79 15.55 -19.41
CA TYR A 29 0.57 15.41 -19.91
C TYR A 29 0.84 16.34 -21.09
N GLN A 30 -0.07 16.40 -22.07
CA GLN A 30 0.06 17.31 -23.21
C GLN A 30 0.07 18.79 -22.76
N ALA A 31 -0.84 19.17 -21.84
CA ALA A 31 -0.86 20.52 -21.31
C ALA A 31 0.45 20.89 -20.58
N ALA A 32 1.03 19.95 -19.84
CA ALA A 32 2.33 20.14 -19.19
C ALA A 32 3.47 20.28 -20.20
N LEU A 33 3.46 19.51 -21.30
CA LEU A 33 4.44 19.66 -22.39
C LEU A 33 4.33 21.03 -23.07
N ASP A 34 3.11 21.48 -23.35
CA ASP A 34 2.86 22.78 -23.98
C ASP A 34 3.35 23.92 -23.08
N LEU A 35 3.08 23.84 -21.78
CA LEU A 35 3.55 24.82 -20.79
C LEU A 35 5.08 24.80 -20.66
N ARG A 36 5.70 23.62 -20.59
CA ARG A 36 7.15 23.47 -20.53
C ARG A 36 7.82 24.12 -21.74
N LYS A 37 7.25 23.93 -22.94
CA LYS A 37 7.69 24.58 -24.18
C LYS A 37 7.49 26.09 -24.14
N GLN A 38 6.33 26.58 -23.69
CA GLN A 38 6.04 28.00 -23.60
C GLN A 38 6.99 28.74 -22.64
N LEU A 39 7.30 28.12 -21.51
CA LEU A 39 8.21 28.68 -20.50
C LEU A 39 9.69 28.51 -20.87
N ASN A 40 9.99 27.71 -21.90
CA ASN A 40 11.36 27.38 -22.33
C ASN A 40 12.24 26.86 -21.18
N VAL A 41 11.67 25.96 -20.36
CA VAL A 41 12.35 25.32 -19.23
C VAL A 41 12.51 23.82 -19.48
N ASN A 42 13.55 23.22 -18.92
CA ASN A 42 13.73 21.76 -18.91
C ASN A 42 13.55 21.22 -17.49
N ILE A 43 12.31 20.92 -17.12
CA ILE A 43 11.90 20.44 -15.80
C ILE A 43 11.08 19.15 -15.94
N PRO A 44 11.09 18.26 -14.91
CA PRO A 44 10.38 17.00 -14.97
C PRO A 44 8.88 17.23 -14.82
N ILE A 45 8.08 16.39 -15.48
CA ILE A 45 6.63 16.37 -15.36
C ILE A 45 6.26 15.17 -14.50
N ILE A 46 5.79 15.46 -13.28
CA ILE A 46 5.38 14.46 -12.31
C ILE A 46 3.85 14.35 -12.31
N ALA A 47 3.34 13.14 -12.42
CA ALA A 47 1.93 12.85 -12.18
C ALA A 47 1.70 12.30 -10.79
N THR A 48 0.51 12.57 -10.26
CA THR A 48 0.01 11.97 -9.04
C THR A 48 -1.28 11.23 -9.30
N GLY A 49 -1.57 10.19 -8.54
CA GLY A 49 -2.85 9.49 -8.61
C GLY A 49 -3.17 8.75 -7.33
N HIS A 50 -4.45 8.54 -7.05
CA HIS A 50 -4.91 7.74 -5.91
C HIS A 50 -5.90 6.69 -6.43
N LEU A 51 -5.37 5.52 -6.79
CA LEU A 51 -6.13 4.45 -7.44
C LEU A 51 -5.41 3.10 -7.28
N THR A 52 -6.13 2.00 -7.53
CA THR A 52 -5.55 0.64 -7.61
C THR A 52 -5.10 0.34 -9.04
N THR A 53 -3.86 -0.14 -9.23
CA THR A 53 -3.37 -0.64 -10.53
C THR A 53 -3.41 -2.17 -10.61
N ILE A 54 -3.50 -2.71 -11.82
CA ILE A 54 -3.46 -4.16 -12.04
C ILE A 54 -2.15 -4.73 -11.47
N GLY A 55 -2.24 -5.82 -10.71
CA GLY A 55 -1.09 -6.48 -10.10
C GLY A 55 -0.52 -5.80 -8.86
N ALA A 56 -1.19 -4.77 -8.32
CA ALA A 56 -0.80 -4.19 -7.03
C ALA A 56 -1.05 -5.21 -5.89
N SER A 57 -0.07 -5.35 -5.00
CA SER A 57 -0.23 -6.08 -3.74
C SER A 57 -0.97 -5.19 -2.74
N VAL A 58 -2.21 -5.55 -2.41
CA VAL A 58 -3.07 -4.83 -1.45
C VAL A 58 -2.92 -5.40 -0.04
N SER A 59 -3.18 -4.58 0.98
CA SER A 59 -3.31 -5.00 2.38
C SER A 59 -4.77 -4.91 2.82
N ASP A 60 -5.11 -5.55 3.94
CA ASP A 60 -6.49 -5.61 4.46
C ASP A 60 -7.09 -4.23 4.78
N SER A 61 -6.24 -3.26 5.11
CA SER A 61 -6.66 -1.87 5.36
C SER A 61 -7.01 -1.08 4.09
N VAL A 62 -6.70 -1.59 2.90
CA VAL A 62 -7.05 -0.96 1.62
C VAL A 62 -8.52 -1.23 1.30
N ARG A 63 -9.35 -0.19 1.32
CA ARG A 63 -10.76 -0.29 0.92
C ARG A 63 -10.89 -0.29 -0.60
N GLU A 64 -11.78 -1.11 -1.15
CA GLU A 64 -12.13 -1.03 -2.56
C GLU A 64 -12.78 0.32 -2.91
N ILE A 65 -12.12 1.11 -3.75
CA ILE A 65 -12.54 2.48 -4.11
C ILE A 65 -13.57 2.55 -5.25
N TYR A 66 -13.75 1.47 -6.00
CA TYR A 66 -14.60 1.44 -7.20
C TYR A 66 -15.47 0.18 -7.25
N ILE A 67 -16.13 -0.12 -6.13
CA ILE A 67 -17.05 -1.26 -6.02
C ILE A 67 -18.06 -1.20 -7.18
N GLY A 68 -18.09 -2.24 -8.01
CA GLY A 68 -18.99 -2.37 -9.16
C GLY A 68 -18.65 -1.53 -10.39
N THR A 69 -17.50 -0.84 -10.46
CA THR A 69 -17.11 -0.02 -11.62
C THR A 69 -15.67 -0.16 -12.10
N LEU A 70 -14.65 -0.27 -11.26
CA LEU A 70 -13.26 -0.40 -11.72
C LEU A 70 -12.39 -1.12 -10.70
N GLU A 71 -12.18 -2.42 -10.89
CA GLU A 71 -11.35 -3.20 -9.97
C GLU A 71 -9.90 -2.71 -9.94
N ALA A 72 -9.32 -2.42 -11.11
CA ALA A 72 -7.95 -1.92 -11.22
C ALA A 72 -7.69 -1.21 -12.56
N PHE A 73 -6.81 -0.20 -12.52
CA PHE A 73 -6.33 0.56 -13.67
C PHE A 73 -5.09 -0.10 -14.30
N ASN A 74 -5.03 -0.16 -15.63
CA ASN A 74 -3.83 -0.62 -16.30
C ASN A 74 -2.79 0.51 -16.37
N ALA A 75 -1.70 0.39 -15.63
CA ALA A 75 -0.65 1.40 -15.58
C ALA A 75 0.06 1.64 -16.92
N THR A 76 -0.06 0.74 -17.91
CA THR A 76 0.47 0.99 -19.27
C THR A 76 -0.30 2.09 -20.01
N LEU A 77 -1.45 2.52 -19.50
CA LEU A 77 -2.25 3.61 -20.07
C LEU A 77 -1.82 4.99 -19.55
N PHE A 78 -0.91 5.06 -18.58
CA PHE A 78 -0.30 6.34 -18.22
C PHE A 78 0.60 6.82 -19.36
N PRO A 79 0.57 8.12 -19.71
CA PRO A 79 1.55 8.70 -20.61
C PRO A 79 2.94 8.75 -19.93
N PRO A 80 4.02 8.99 -20.70
CA PRO A 80 5.39 8.88 -20.20
C PRO A 80 5.80 10.09 -19.34
N PHE A 81 5.16 10.25 -18.19
CA PHE A 81 5.60 11.15 -17.13
C PHE A 81 6.99 10.73 -16.62
N ASP A 82 7.80 11.72 -16.22
CA ASP A 82 9.14 11.46 -15.69
C ASP A 82 9.08 10.73 -14.33
N TYR A 83 7.98 10.93 -13.59
CA TYR A 83 7.63 10.12 -12.42
C TYR A 83 6.11 10.12 -12.16
N ILE A 84 5.60 9.02 -11.63
CA ILE A 84 4.20 8.86 -11.22
C ILE A 84 4.15 8.42 -9.76
N ALA A 85 3.72 9.34 -8.89
CA ALA A 85 3.52 9.13 -7.47
C ALA A 85 2.09 8.65 -7.21
N LEU A 86 1.93 7.35 -6.94
CA LEU A 86 0.63 6.77 -6.63
C LEU A 86 0.43 6.62 -5.11
N GLY A 87 -0.79 6.87 -4.66
CA GLY A 87 -1.30 6.51 -3.35
C GLY A 87 -2.47 5.53 -3.47
N HIS A 88 -3.05 5.14 -2.32
CA HIS A 88 -4.12 4.15 -2.11
C HIS A 88 -3.61 2.83 -1.54
N ILE A 89 -2.52 2.32 -2.10
CA ILE A 89 -1.92 1.08 -1.63
C ILE A 89 -0.93 1.37 -0.50
N HIS A 90 -1.11 0.71 0.64
CA HIS A 90 -0.34 0.96 1.85
C HIS A 90 1.01 0.23 1.91
N ARG A 91 1.21 -0.78 1.05
CA ARG A 91 2.50 -1.43 0.87
C ARG A 91 3.38 -0.67 -0.14
N PRO A 92 4.59 -0.22 0.25
CA PRO A 92 5.53 0.42 -0.68
C PRO A 92 5.92 -0.55 -1.81
N GLN A 93 5.65 -0.21 -3.06
CA GLN A 93 5.92 -1.11 -4.19
C GLN A 93 6.02 -0.40 -5.54
N ARG A 94 6.80 -1.00 -6.45
CA ARG A 94 6.86 -0.59 -7.86
C ARG A 94 5.66 -1.15 -8.61
N VAL A 95 5.06 -0.35 -9.49
CA VAL A 95 3.99 -0.82 -10.37
C VAL A 95 4.58 -1.41 -11.63
N ASN A 96 4.17 -2.64 -12.01
CA ASN A 96 4.62 -3.32 -13.23
C ASN A 96 6.14 -3.35 -13.44
N LYS A 97 6.92 -3.47 -12.35
CA LYS A 97 8.40 -3.39 -12.37
C LYS A 97 8.96 -2.08 -12.96
N SER A 98 8.14 -1.04 -13.08
CA SER A 98 8.54 0.27 -13.57
C SER A 98 9.58 0.92 -12.63
N GLY A 99 10.52 1.65 -13.22
CA GLY A 99 11.46 2.50 -12.49
C GLY A 99 10.88 3.84 -12.03
N HIS A 100 9.75 4.27 -12.59
CA HIS A 100 9.21 5.62 -12.41
C HIS A 100 7.73 5.66 -11.98
N ILE A 101 7.09 4.51 -11.72
CA ILE A 101 5.70 4.43 -11.22
C ILE A 101 5.69 3.65 -9.91
N ARG A 102 5.25 4.28 -8.83
CA ARG A 102 5.39 3.71 -7.49
C ARG A 102 4.28 4.09 -6.54
N TYR A 103 3.88 3.14 -5.70
CA TYR A 103 3.19 3.41 -4.44
C TYR A 103 4.21 3.65 -3.33
N SER A 104 4.12 4.79 -2.65
CA SER A 104 4.97 5.06 -1.48
C SER A 104 4.64 4.17 -0.29
N GLY A 105 3.41 3.64 -0.24
CA GLY A 105 2.87 2.99 0.93
C GLY A 105 2.42 3.99 2.01
N SER A 106 1.88 3.46 3.10
CA SER A 106 1.58 4.21 4.32
C SER A 106 2.85 4.47 5.12
N PRO A 107 2.93 5.58 5.89
CA PRO A 107 4.09 5.87 6.72
C PRO A 107 4.14 5.05 8.02
N ILE A 108 3.01 4.49 8.43
CA ILE A 108 2.86 3.62 9.61
C ILE A 108 2.02 2.38 9.24
N PRO A 109 2.12 1.26 9.94
CA PRO A 109 1.23 0.11 9.74
C PRO A 109 -0.23 0.51 10.00
N LEU A 110 -1.12 0.20 9.05
CA LEU A 110 -2.56 0.47 9.18
C LEU A 110 -3.39 -0.80 9.44
N SER A 111 -2.78 -1.97 9.33
CA SER A 111 -3.34 -3.29 9.61
C SER A 111 -2.23 -4.27 10.00
N PHE A 112 -2.59 -5.41 10.60
CA PHE A 112 -1.63 -6.40 11.11
C PHE A 112 -0.86 -7.15 10.02
N ASP A 113 -1.43 -7.31 8.83
CA ASP A 113 -0.76 -7.84 7.63
C ASP A 113 0.36 -6.91 7.09
N GLU A 114 0.45 -5.69 7.62
CA GLU A 114 1.53 -4.74 7.36
C GLU A 114 2.63 -4.74 8.43
N SER A 115 2.46 -5.49 9.52
CA SER A 115 3.34 -5.48 10.70
C SER A 115 4.82 -5.74 10.37
N ALA A 116 5.10 -6.67 9.45
CA ALA A 116 6.45 -7.03 9.04
C ALA A 116 7.01 -6.15 7.89
N GLN A 117 6.28 -5.13 7.44
CA GLN A 117 6.66 -4.33 6.29
C GLN A 117 7.46 -3.09 6.72
N GLN A 118 8.69 -2.96 6.22
CA GLN A 118 9.47 -1.73 6.39
C GLN A 118 8.73 -0.55 5.75
N LYS A 119 8.27 0.38 6.58
CA LYS A 119 7.68 1.64 6.12
C LYS A 119 8.78 2.58 5.62
N SER A 120 8.46 3.39 4.62
CA SER A 120 9.43 4.28 3.99
C SER A 120 8.77 5.51 3.39
N VAL A 121 9.56 6.56 3.19
CA VAL A 121 9.25 7.64 2.24
C VAL A 121 10.14 7.51 1.02
N CYS A 122 9.65 7.93 -0.14
CA CYS A 122 10.43 7.95 -1.37
C CYS A 122 11.10 9.31 -1.53
N LEU A 123 12.42 9.36 -1.43
CA LEU A 123 13.24 10.49 -1.86
C LEU A 123 13.53 10.31 -3.34
N ILE A 124 13.18 11.32 -4.14
CA ILE A 124 13.29 11.29 -5.60
C ILE A 124 14.13 12.48 -6.04
N ASP A 125 15.24 12.19 -6.70
CA ASP A 125 16.16 13.20 -7.23
C ASP A 125 16.08 13.23 -8.76
N PHE A 126 16.01 14.45 -9.29
CA PHE A 126 16.01 14.71 -10.73
C PHE A 126 17.24 15.51 -11.14
N GLU A 127 17.84 15.09 -12.24
CA GLU A 127 18.81 15.90 -12.97
C GLU A 127 18.12 16.44 -14.23
N GLN A 128 17.81 17.73 -14.23
CA GLN A 128 16.96 18.36 -15.25
C GLN A 128 15.59 17.66 -15.33
N ASP A 129 15.23 17.11 -16.49
CA ASP A 129 13.98 16.39 -16.73
C ASP A 129 14.10 14.87 -16.50
N LYS A 130 15.24 14.37 -16.01
CA LYS A 130 15.47 12.94 -15.85
C LYS A 130 15.49 12.53 -14.39
N LEU A 131 14.78 11.44 -14.09
CA LEU A 131 14.87 10.75 -12.82
C LEU A 131 16.30 10.20 -12.64
N ALA A 132 17.05 10.77 -11.72
CA ALA A 132 18.45 10.44 -11.47
C ALA A 132 18.59 9.35 -10.39
N GLU A 133 17.91 9.55 -9.26
CA GLU A 133 17.95 8.62 -8.13
C GLU A 133 16.58 8.50 -7.45
N MET A 134 16.33 7.31 -6.91
CA MET A 134 15.17 7.04 -6.06
C MET A 134 15.64 6.22 -4.85
N THR A 135 15.50 6.80 -3.67
CA THR A 135 15.93 6.19 -2.42
C THR A 135 14.75 6.05 -1.47
N LEU A 136 14.61 4.84 -0.90
CA LEU A 136 13.62 4.60 0.14
C LEU A 136 14.25 4.93 1.48
N LEU A 137 13.79 6.01 2.08
CA LEU A 137 14.21 6.38 3.43
C LEU A 137 13.33 5.61 4.43
N PRO A 138 13.90 4.67 5.21
CA PRO A 138 13.12 3.90 6.16
C PRO A 138 12.56 4.81 7.26
N ILE A 139 11.28 4.62 7.59
CA ILE A 139 10.63 5.26 8.73
C ILE A 139 10.87 4.34 9.95
N PRO A 140 11.35 4.88 11.10
CA PRO A 140 11.47 4.09 12.31
C PRO A 140 10.13 3.48 12.75
N GLU A 141 10.19 2.28 13.34
CA GLU A 141 9.01 1.65 13.94
C GLU A 141 8.78 2.25 15.33
N PHE A 142 7.64 2.91 15.53
CA PHE A 142 7.30 3.59 16.80
C PHE A 142 6.31 2.81 17.67
N GLN A 143 5.60 1.85 17.09
CA GLN A 143 4.65 0.97 17.77
C GLN A 143 4.76 -0.41 17.16
N LEU A 144 5.13 -1.40 17.97
CA LEU A 144 5.30 -2.78 17.52
C LEU A 144 3.93 -3.42 17.35
N LEU A 145 3.63 -3.89 16.14
CA LEU A 145 2.51 -4.78 15.84
C LEU A 145 3.09 -6.14 15.48
N ARG A 146 2.60 -7.24 16.02
CA ARG A 146 3.03 -8.59 15.62
C ARG A 146 1.82 -9.52 15.49
N THR A 147 1.83 -10.33 14.44
CA THR A 147 0.84 -11.40 14.25
C THR A 147 1.48 -12.73 14.64
N LEU A 148 0.79 -13.49 15.50
CA LEU A 148 1.19 -14.82 15.92
C LEU A 148 0.13 -15.82 15.44
N SER A 149 0.55 -16.80 14.65
CA SER A 149 -0.36 -17.81 14.12
C SER A 149 0.12 -19.21 14.46
N GLY A 150 -0.81 -20.13 14.73
CA GLY A 150 -0.52 -21.54 14.99
C GLY A 150 -1.35 -22.15 16.11
N SER A 151 -0.95 -23.32 16.58
CA SER A 151 -1.47 -23.93 17.80
C SER A 151 -1.11 -23.13 19.05
N LEU A 152 -1.80 -23.37 20.17
CA LEU A 152 -1.49 -22.70 21.44
C LEU A 152 -0.04 -22.89 21.90
N GLN A 153 0.55 -24.06 21.64
CA GLN A 153 1.95 -24.35 21.97
C GLN A 153 2.92 -23.52 21.12
N GLU A 154 2.63 -23.38 19.83
CA GLU A 154 3.42 -22.56 18.91
C GLU A 154 3.29 -21.07 19.26
N ILE A 155 2.10 -20.61 19.63
CA ILE A 155 1.87 -19.24 20.08
C ILE A 155 2.64 -18.96 21.36
N ALA A 156 2.61 -19.84 22.36
CA ALA A 156 3.39 -19.69 23.59
C ALA A 156 4.90 -19.56 23.29
N THR A 157 5.41 -20.40 22.39
CA THR A 157 6.82 -20.35 21.95
C THR A 157 7.15 -19.03 21.23
N GLN A 158 6.22 -18.49 20.44
CA GLN A 158 6.40 -17.21 19.76
C GLN A 158 6.34 -16.03 20.74
N LEU A 159 5.46 -16.07 21.75
CA LEU A 159 5.38 -15.07 22.82
C LEU A 159 6.68 -15.00 23.62
N GLU A 160 7.24 -16.15 24.03
CA GLU A 160 8.53 -16.19 24.74
C GLU A 160 9.67 -15.58 23.92
N LYS A 161 9.69 -15.83 22.60
CA LYS A 161 10.66 -15.22 21.68
C LYS A 161 10.49 -13.71 21.60
N LEU A 162 9.26 -13.21 21.47
CA LEU A 162 8.99 -11.77 21.46
C LEU A 162 9.40 -11.11 22.78
N ALA A 163 9.03 -11.71 23.91
CA ALA A 163 9.39 -11.22 25.23
C ALA A 163 10.91 -11.13 25.40
N THR A 164 11.64 -12.15 24.95
CA THR A 164 13.10 -12.15 25.00
C THR A 164 13.71 -11.10 24.07
N GLN A 165 13.15 -10.94 22.86
CA GLN A 165 13.68 -10.02 21.85
C GLN A 165 13.50 -8.54 22.25
N TYR A 166 12.43 -8.21 22.97
CA TYR A 166 12.06 -6.85 23.33
C TYR A 166 12.08 -6.60 24.85
N ASN A 167 12.76 -7.45 25.61
CA ASN A 167 12.80 -7.43 27.09
C ASN A 167 13.25 -6.09 27.72
N GLU A 168 14.02 -5.30 26.98
CA GLU A 168 14.56 -4.01 27.41
C GLU A 168 13.75 -2.81 26.90
N MET A 169 12.69 -3.03 26.13
CA MET A 169 11.83 -1.95 25.64
C MET A 169 10.65 -1.70 26.59
N ASP A 170 10.50 -0.45 27.05
CA ASP A 170 9.31 0.03 27.75
C ASP A 170 8.20 0.35 26.73
N THR A 171 7.83 -0.63 25.91
CA THR A 171 6.77 -0.49 24.90
C THR A 171 5.84 -1.69 24.91
N THR A 172 4.54 -1.43 24.94
CA THR A 172 3.53 -2.48 24.75
C THR A 172 3.55 -2.94 23.30
N ILE A 173 3.64 -4.25 23.07
CA ILE A 173 3.48 -4.84 21.74
C ILE A 173 1.99 -5.09 21.49
N TRP A 174 1.47 -4.62 20.36
CA TRP A 174 0.12 -4.94 19.93
C TRP A 174 0.15 -6.28 19.19
N LEU A 175 -0.65 -7.24 19.66
CA LEU A 175 -0.69 -8.59 19.14
C LEU A 175 -2.01 -8.88 18.42
N ASP A 176 -1.89 -9.53 17.29
CA ASP A 176 -2.96 -10.26 16.61
C ASP A 176 -2.65 -11.74 16.70
N ILE A 177 -3.57 -12.54 17.23
CA ILE A 177 -3.32 -13.96 17.54
C ILE A 177 -4.34 -14.82 16.80
N GLU A 178 -3.84 -15.60 15.86
CA GLU A 178 -4.61 -16.49 15.00
C GLU A 178 -4.40 -17.95 15.43
N VAL A 179 -5.32 -18.46 16.25
CA VAL A 179 -5.20 -19.83 16.76
C VAL A 179 -5.76 -20.84 15.76
N SER A 180 -4.90 -21.72 15.26
CA SER A 180 -5.30 -22.89 14.47
C SER A 180 -5.70 -24.03 15.39
N THR A 181 -6.97 -24.42 15.37
CA THR A 181 -7.51 -25.53 16.17
C THR A 181 -8.45 -26.39 15.34
N GLN A 182 -8.56 -27.68 15.67
CA GLN A 182 -9.56 -28.57 15.05
C GLN A 182 -10.93 -28.49 15.75
N ASP A 183 -10.95 -28.08 17.03
CA ASP A 183 -12.14 -28.01 17.88
C ASP A 183 -12.40 -26.58 18.36
N TYR A 184 -13.67 -26.18 18.42
CA TYR A 184 -14.04 -24.87 18.97
C TYR A 184 -13.71 -24.79 20.48
N LEU A 185 -12.71 -23.97 20.81
CA LEU A 185 -12.33 -23.70 22.20
C LEU A 185 -13.06 -22.45 22.73
N SER A 186 -14.10 -22.66 23.54
CA SER A 186 -14.86 -21.56 24.16
C SER A 186 -14.05 -20.73 25.17
N ASP A 187 -12.94 -21.26 25.70
CA ASP A 187 -12.08 -20.64 26.71
C ASP A 187 -10.79 -20.02 26.12
N ILE A 188 -10.70 -19.89 24.79
CA ILE A 188 -9.47 -19.50 24.10
C ILE A 188 -8.94 -18.13 24.54
N GLN A 189 -9.82 -17.17 24.79
CA GLN A 189 -9.44 -15.83 25.26
C GLN A 189 -8.75 -15.88 26.62
N ASN A 190 -9.26 -16.68 27.56
CA ASN A 190 -8.68 -16.83 28.90
C ASN A 190 -7.29 -17.47 28.81
N ARG A 191 -7.12 -18.50 27.97
CA ARG A 191 -5.82 -19.17 27.77
C ARG A 191 -4.77 -18.21 27.21
N ILE A 192 -5.14 -17.39 26.21
CA ILE A 192 -4.24 -16.38 25.64
C ILE A 192 -3.89 -15.30 26.68
N GLN A 193 -4.85 -14.90 27.51
CA GLN A 193 -4.60 -13.93 28.58
C GLN A 193 -3.59 -14.48 29.61
N GLU A 194 -3.72 -15.75 30.01
CA GLU A 194 -2.75 -16.38 30.91
C GLU A 194 -1.35 -16.45 30.27
N LEU A 195 -1.26 -16.84 29.00
CA LEU A 195 0.03 -16.91 28.28
C LEU A 195 0.72 -15.55 28.17
N THR A 196 -0.04 -14.49 27.89
CA THR A 196 0.50 -13.13 27.75
C THR A 196 0.94 -12.53 29.09
N GLN A 197 0.27 -12.89 30.20
CA GLN A 197 0.71 -12.50 31.55
C GLN A 197 2.03 -13.18 31.95
N ILE A 198 2.22 -14.46 31.60
CA ILE A 198 3.45 -15.20 31.90
C ILE A 198 4.62 -14.65 31.08
N ALA A 199 4.38 -14.26 29.82
CA ALA A 199 5.40 -13.78 28.92
C ALA A 199 5.97 -12.39 29.29
N THR A 200 5.35 -11.64 30.21
CA THR A 200 5.77 -10.28 30.61
C THR A 200 6.04 -9.37 29.38
N LEU A 201 5.04 -9.26 28.50
CA LEU A 201 5.02 -8.36 27.34
C LEU A 201 4.27 -7.05 27.65
#